data_AF-A0AAU4RED7-F1
#
_entry.id   AF-A0AAU4RED7-F1
#
_cell.length_a   1.000
_cell.length_b   1.000
_cell.length_c   1.000
_cell.angle_alpha   90.00
_cell.angle_beta   90.00
_cell.angle_gamma   90.00
#
_symmetry.space_group_name_H-M   'P 1'
#
loop_
_entity.id
_entity.type
_entity.pdbx_description
1 polymer ?
#
loop_
_entity_poly.entity_id
_entity_poly.type
_entity_poly.pdbx_seq_one_letter_code
_entity_poly.pdbx_strand_id
1 'polypeptide(L)'
;MSAERIDPEDQWPLPPAWMWDCAECVRRYEAMKHVQAVIAGLTAEDPGVDWDVTDSIVGTQISLARHLADEHRRSLPDWEPGCETCAHHRASLAEGERTPEPRTGEAESRTEEPDSRTGAIMAAEEHRARHLFAPPRVVGLM
;
A
#
# COMPACT_ATOMS: atom_id res chain seq x y z
N MET A 1 21.23 31.28 -0.29
CA MET A 1 20.45 30.14 -0.81
C MET A 1 20.10 29.28 0.37
N SER A 2 18.86 29.36 0.85
CA SER A 2 18.38 28.53 1.96
C SER A 2 18.02 27.18 1.37
N ALA A 3 18.61 26.09 1.88
CA ALA A 3 18.11 24.76 1.56
C ALA A 3 16.65 24.70 2.05
N GLU A 4 15.70 24.54 1.12
CA GLU A 4 14.32 24.25 1.48
C GLU A 4 14.33 22.98 2.34
N ARG A 5 13.85 23.12 3.58
CA ARG A 5 13.81 22.02 4.54
C ARG A 5 12.69 21.07 4.09
N ILE A 6 13.06 20.04 3.34
CA ILE A 6 12.14 18.98 2.91
C ILE A 6 11.62 18.28 4.18
N ASP A 7 10.31 18.22 4.33
CA ASP A 7 9.65 17.50 5.43
C ASP A 7 9.92 15.98 5.26
N PRO A 8 10.45 15.28 6.28
CA PRO A 8 10.59 13.83 6.26
C PRO A 8 9.32 13.08 5.85
N GLU A 9 8.14 13.60 6.18
CA GLU A 9 6.85 12.98 5.87
C GLU A 9 6.53 12.97 4.36
N ASP A 10 7.18 13.86 3.59
CA ASP A 10 7.00 14.00 2.14
C ASP A 10 8.12 13.27 1.35
N GLN A 11 9.10 12.68 2.03
CA GLN A 11 10.23 12.03 1.37
C GLN A 11 9.85 10.67 0.80
N TRP A 12 10.13 10.48 -0.48
CA TRP A 12 10.01 9.20 -1.15
C TRP A 12 11.13 8.27 -0.69
N PRO A 13 10.81 7.10 -0.10
CA PRO A 13 11.83 6.15 0.28
C PRO A 13 12.53 5.58 -0.96
N LEU A 14 13.79 5.22 -0.80
CA LEU A 14 14.52 4.45 -1.79
C LEU A 14 14.12 2.98 -1.67
N PRO A 15 13.63 2.34 -2.75
CA PRO A 15 13.29 0.93 -2.70
C PRO A 15 14.50 0.06 -2.33
N PRO A 16 14.28 -1.02 -1.55
CA PRO A 16 15.36 -1.88 -1.08
C PRO A 16 16.00 -2.64 -2.24
N ALA A 17 17.28 -3.03 -2.07
CA ALA A 17 18.08 -3.63 -3.14
C ALA A 17 17.42 -4.86 -3.80
N TRP A 18 16.82 -5.74 -2.97
CA TRP A 18 16.16 -6.97 -3.43
C TRP A 18 14.99 -6.71 -4.39
N MET A 19 14.37 -5.52 -4.32
CA MET A 19 13.25 -5.18 -5.19
C MET A 19 13.70 -5.02 -6.65
N TRP A 20 14.97 -4.66 -6.87
CA TRP A 20 15.56 -4.54 -8.20
C TRP A 20 15.91 -5.90 -8.83
N ASP A 21 15.95 -6.96 -8.04
CA ASP A 21 16.17 -8.33 -8.53
C ASP A 21 14.88 -8.95 -9.11
N CYS A 22 13.70 -8.37 -8.81
CA CYS A 22 12.41 -8.81 -9.34
C CYS A 22 11.95 -7.93 -10.50
N ALA A 23 11.98 -8.46 -11.72
CA ALA A 23 11.62 -7.70 -12.93
C ALA A 23 10.20 -7.12 -12.90
N GLU A 24 9.27 -7.78 -12.21
CA GLU A 24 7.90 -7.30 -12.07
C GLU A 24 7.76 -6.17 -11.03
N CYS A 25 8.52 -6.24 -9.92
CA CYS A 25 8.65 -5.12 -8.99
C CYS A 25 9.16 -3.87 -9.70
N VAL A 26 10.22 -4.01 -10.51
CA VAL A 26 10.79 -2.91 -11.30
C VAL A 26 9.75 -2.32 -12.24
N ARG A 27 9.07 -3.15 -13.05
CA ARG A 27 8.03 -2.68 -13.99
C ARG A 27 6.93 -1.90 -13.29
N ARG A 28 6.40 -2.42 -12.18
CA ARG A 28 5.31 -1.76 -11.42
C ARG A 28 5.75 -0.47 -10.76
N TYR A 29 6.98 -0.44 -10.24
CA TYR A 29 7.56 0.79 -9.67
C TYR A 29 7.78 1.86 -10.74
N GLU A 30 8.32 1.50 -11.91
CA GLU A 30 8.50 2.41 -13.03
C GLU A 30 7.16 2.96 -13.53
N ALA A 31 6.13 2.10 -13.65
CA ALA A 31 4.79 2.53 -14.02
C ALA A 31 4.22 3.55 -13.02
N MET A 32 4.39 3.30 -11.72
CA MET A 32 4.00 4.24 -10.67
C MET A 32 4.75 5.58 -10.79
N LYS A 33 6.08 5.55 -10.98
CA LYS A 33 6.90 6.78 -11.14
C LYS A 33 6.55 7.54 -12.42
N HIS A 34 6.21 6.83 -13.50
CA HIS A 34 5.77 7.44 -14.75
C HIS A 34 4.46 8.19 -14.56
N VAL A 35 3.45 7.55 -13.95
CA VAL A 35 2.16 8.18 -13.64
C VAL A 35 2.35 9.44 -12.79
N GLN A 36 3.19 9.39 -11.74
CA GLN A 36 3.51 10.56 -10.93
C GLN A 36 4.13 11.71 -11.75
N ALA A 37 5.06 11.39 -12.66
CA ALA A 37 5.72 12.40 -13.49
C ALA A 37 4.74 13.05 -14.48
N VAL A 38 3.87 12.26 -15.11
CA VAL A 38 2.82 12.77 -16.02
C VAL A 38 1.90 13.73 -15.26
N ILE A 39 1.46 13.33 -14.07
CA ILE A 39 0.57 14.13 -13.21
C ILE A 39 1.24 15.44 -12.80
N ALA A 40 2.50 15.39 -12.35
CA ALA A 40 3.23 16.59 -11.98
C ALA A 40 3.37 17.57 -13.17
N GLY A 41 3.53 17.05 -14.39
CA GLY A 41 3.53 17.85 -15.62
C GLY A 41 2.16 18.49 -15.90
N LEU A 42 1.08 17.70 -15.85
CA LEU A 42 -0.29 18.18 -16.09
C LEU A 42 -0.70 19.26 -15.08
N THR A 43 -0.43 19.06 -13.79
CA THR A 43 -0.73 20.04 -12.74
C THR A 43 0.06 21.35 -12.91
N ALA A 44 1.25 21.29 -13.49
CA ALA A 44 2.02 22.50 -13.80
C ALA A 44 1.45 23.29 -14.98
N GLU A 45 0.76 22.62 -15.91
CA GLU A 45 0.19 23.22 -17.13
C GLU A 45 -1.24 23.76 -16.91
N ASP A 46 -2.10 23.04 -16.19
CA ASP A 46 -3.48 23.47 -15.89
C ASP A 46 -3.97 22.98 -14.52
N PRO A 47 -3.83 23.79 -13.45
CA PRO A 47 -4.24 23.42 -12.09
C PRO A 47 -5.76 23.28 -11.89
N GLY A 48 -6.58 23.67 -12.89
CA GLY A 48 -8.04 23.80 -12.74
C GLY A 48 -8.86 22.60 -13.21
N VAL A 49 -8.22 21.59 -13.82
CA VAL A 49 -8.91 20.42 -14.36
C VAL A 49 -8.94 19.28 -13.34
N ASP A 50 -10.15 18.80 -13.03
CA ASP A 50 -10.39 17.59 -12.23
C ASP A 50 -10.05 16.35 -13.06
N TRP A 51 -8.75 16.10 -13.19
CA TRP A 51 -8.26 14.83 -13.69
C TRP A 51 -8.39 13.81 -12.55
N ASP A 52 -8.89 12.61 -12.83
CA ASP A 52 -8.91 11.42 -11.94
C ASP A 52 -7.49 10.84 -11.67
N VAL A 53 -6.51 11.71 -11.67
CA VAL A 53 -5.10 11.59 -11.26
C VAL A 53 -4.93 10.72 -10.02
N THR A 54 -5.79 10.93 -9.02
CA THR A 54 -5.74 10.23 -7.74
C THR A 54 -5.99 8.74 -7.94
N ASP A 55 -6.94 8.36 -8.80
CA ASP A 55 -7.26 6.96 -9.07
C ASP A 55 -6.12 6.27 -9.84
N SER A 56 -5.42 7.01 -10.70
CA SER A 56 -4.26 6.50 -11.44
C SER A 56 -3.04 6.25 -10.54
N ILE A 57 -2.76 7.15 -9.59
CA ILE A 57 -1.67 6.94 -8.61
C ILE A 57 -2.03 5.83 -7.63
N VAL A 58 -3.22 5.89 -7.04
CA VAL A 58 -3.66 4.90 -6.04
C VAL A 58 -3.72 3.52 -6.68
N GLY A 59 -4.22 3.39 -7.92
CA GLY A 59 -4.25 2.13 -8.65
C GLY A 59 -2.87 1.52 -8.88
N THR A 60 -1.87 2.33 -9.28
CA THR A 60 -0.50 1.83 -9.47
C THR A 60 0.18 1.45 -8.15
N GLN A 61 -0.07 2.21 -7.07
CA GLN A 61 0.41 1.86 -5.73
C GLN A 61 -0.22 0.58 -5.20
N ILE A 62 -1.54 0.38 -5.36
CA ILE A 62 -2.24 -0.87 -5.00
C ILE A 62 -1.65 -2.05 -5.78
N SER A 63 -1.44 -1.89 -7.09
CA SER A 63 -0.88 -2.97 -7.92
C SER A 63 0.52 -3.40 -7.46
N LEU A 64 1.39 -2.43 -7.15
CA LEU A 64 2.73 -2.70 -6.64
C LEU A 64 2.68 -3.31 -5.22
N ALA A 65 1.91 -2.72 -4.31
CA ALA A 65 1.75 -3.21 -2.95
C ALA A 65 1.27 -4.66 -2.91
N ARG A 66 0.26 -5.00 -3.73
CA ARG A 66 -0.27 -6.36 -3.83
C ARG A 66 0.79 -7.34 -4.33
N HIS A 67 1.53 -6.98 -5.38
CA HIS A 67 2.61 -7.83 -5.86
C HIS A 67 3.67 -8.11 -4.78
N LEU A 68 4.05 -7.09 -4.01
CA LEU A 68 5.01 -7.24 -2.91
C LEU A 68 4.43 -8.12 -1.78
N ALA A 69 3.14 -7.98 -1.48
CA ALA A 69 2.44 -8.79 -0.50
C ALA A 69 2.34 -10.27 -0.92
N ASP A 70 2.08 -10.54 -2.19
CA ASP A 70 1.90 -11.89 -2.72
C ASP A 70 3.23 -12.62 -2.91
N GLU A 71 4.19 -11.99 -3.59
CA GLU A 71 5.43 -12.63 -4.05
C GLU A 71 6.60 -12.42 -3.09
N HIS A 72 6.55 -11.36 -2.28
CA HIS A 72 7.67 -10.92 -1.42
C HIS A 72 7.27 -10.74 0.04
N ARG A 73 6.21 -11.42 0.50
CA ARG A 73 5.67 -11.34 1.88
C ARG A 73 6.74 -11.37 2.98
N ARG A 74 7.72 -12.25 2.84
CA ARG A 74 8.80 -12.45 3.83
C ARG A 74 9.82 -11.30 3.87
N SER A 75 9.86 -10.49 2.83
CA SER A 75 10.76 -9.33 2.69
C SER A 75 10.07 -8.00 3.03
N LEU A 76 8.78 -8.03 3.39
CA LEU A 76 8.06 -6.83 3.81
C LEU A 76 8.64 -6.27 5.12
N PRO A 77 8.70 -4.94 5.28
CA PRO A 77 9.18 -4.32 6.51
C PRO A 77 8.25 -4.66 7.68
N ASP A 78 8.78 -4.65 8.90
CA ASP A 78 7.95 -4.74 10.09
C ASP A 78 6.97 -3.56 10.21
N TRP A 79 6.04 -3.67 11.14
CA TRP A 79 5.05 -2.62 11.40
C TRP A 79 5.72 -1.31 11.82
N GLU A 80 5.38 -0.22 11.15
CA GLU A 80 5.90 1.11 11.44
C GLU A 80 5.24 1.67 12.72
N PRO A 81 5.99 1.91 13.82
CA PRO A 81 5.41 2.35 15.08
C PRO A 81 4.72 3.72 15.03
N GLY A 82 5.16 4.61 14.13
CA GLY A 82 4.56 5.94 13.94
C GLY A 82 3.29 5.95 13.08
N CYS A 83 2.94 4.83 12.44
CA CYS A 83 1.82 4.78 11.49
C CYS A 83 0.52 4.29 12.18
N GLU A 84 -0.48 5.17 12.22
CA GLU A 84 -1.79 4.85 12.80
C GLU A 84 -2.51 3.70 12.07
N THR A 85 -2.40 3.64 10.74
CA THR A 85 -2.99 2.57 9.94
C THR A 85 -2.31 1.22 10.21
N CYS A 86 -0.98 1.19 10.39
CA CYS A 86 -0.27 0.00 10.88
C CYS A 86 -0.80 -0.45 12.24
N ALA A 87 -1.02 0.49 13.16
CA ALA A 87 -1.57 0.18 14.49
C ALA A 87 -2.99 -0.39 14.39
N HIS A 88 -3.82 0.17 13.52
CA HIS A 88 -5.17 -0.32 13.26
C HIS A 88 -5.17 -1.76 12.72
N HIS A 89 -4.41 -2.03 11.66
CA HIS A 89 -4.31 -3.38 11.10
C HIS A 89 -3.82 -4.41 12.13
N ARG A 90 -2.82 -4.08 12.93
CA ARG A 90 -2.36 -4.95 14.03
C ARG A 90 -3.47 -5.27 15.03
N ALA A 91 -4.24 -4.26 15.43
CA ALA A 91 -5.35 -4.45 16.37
C ALA A 91 -6.44 -5.36 15.77
N SER A 92 -6.84 -5.11 14.51
CA SER A 92 -7.85 -5.92 13.82
C SER A 92 -7.43 -7.38 13.65
N LEU A 93 -6.16 -7.64 13.30
CA LEU A 93 -5.65 -9.01 13.19
C LEU A 93 -5.63 -9.73 14.55
N ALA A 94 -5.23 -9.03 15.62
CA ALA A 94 -5.26 -9.58 16.98
C ALA A 94 -6.69 -9.82 17.50
N GLU A 95 -7.69 -9.08 17.04
CA GLU A 95 -9.10 -9.32 17.33
C GLU A 95 -9.65 -10.54 16.57
N GLY A 96 -9.28 -10.69 15.29
CA GLY A 96 -9.64 -11.85 14.48
C GLY A 96 -9.02 -13.16 15.00
N GLU A 97 -7.84 -13.12 15.61
CA GLU A 97 -7.22 -14.27 16.29
C GLU A 97 -7.95 -14.69 17.57
N ARG A 98 -8.51 -13.73 18.31
CA ARG A 98 -9.21 -13.96 19.58
C ARG A 98 -10.63 -14.49 19.41
N THR A 99 -11.22 -14.31 18.23
CA THR A 99 -12.57 -14.78 17.92
C THR A 99 -12.48 -16.21 17.38
N PRO A 100 -12.95 -17.24 18.11
CA PRO A 100 -12.97 -18.59 17.57
C PRO A 100 -13.93 -18.64 16.38
N GLU A 101 -13.52 -19.29 15.29
CA GLU A 101 -14.43 -19.60 14.19
C GLU A 101 -15.69 -20.31 14.74
N PRO A 102 -16.90 -19.93 14.30
CA PRO A 102 -18.09 -20.68 14.67
C PRO A 102 -17.91 -22.10 14.16
N ARG A 103 -17.99 -23.09 15.07
CA ARG A 103 -17.92 -24.50 14.71
C ARG A 103 -18.96 -24.77 13.62
N THR A 104 -18.46 -25.09 12.43
CA THR A 104 -19.24 -25.37 11.21
C THR A 104 -20.31 -26.42 11.50
N GLY A 105 -21.56 -26.02 11.34
CA GLY A 105 -22.70 -26.90 11.56
C GLY A 105 -23.99 -26.35 10.97
N GLU A 106 -23.94 -25.65 9.84
CA GLU A 106 -25.11 -25.32 9.01
C GLU A 106 -24.58 -24.79 7.67
N ALA A 107 -24.36 -25.73 6.74
CA ALA A 107 -24.04 -25.44 5.36
C ALA A 107 -25.36 -25.26 4.61
N GLU A 108 -25.71 -24.04 4.23
CA GLU A 108 -26.61 -23.83 3.10
C GLU A 108 -26.45 -22.39 2.54
N SER A 109 -26.01 -22.34 1.29
CA SER A 109 -26.12 -21.21 0.36
C SER A 109 -25.59 -19.86 0.86
N ARG A 110 -24.28 -19.68 0.84
CA ARG A 110 -23.67 -18.35 0.90
C ARG A 110 -22.66 -18.23 -0.23
N THR A 111 -22.96 -17.34 -1.16
CA THR A 111 -22.00 -16.73 -2.11
C THR A 111 -20.65 -16.61 -1.42
N GLU A 112 -19.56 -17.02 -2.09
CA GLU A 112 -18.19 -17.03 -1.58
C GLU A 112 -17.77 -15.59 -1.17
N GLU A 113 -18.23 -15.12 -0.02
CA GLU A 113 -17.69 -13.92 0.59
C GLU A 113 -16.25 -14.27 0.96
N PRO A 114 -15.26 -13.48 0.49
CA PRO A 114 -13.89 -13.71 0.89
C PRO A 114 -13.85 -13.70 2.41
N ASP A 115 -13.27 -14.75 2.99
CA ASP A 115 -13.08 -14.87 4.42
C ASP A 115 -12.53 -13.54 4.94
N SER A 116 -13.30 -12.86 5.78
CA SER A 116 -13.00 -11.49 6.21
C SER A 116 -11.63 -11.40 6.87
N ARG A 117 -11.16 -12.50 7.47
CA ARG A 117 -9.80 -12.62 8.01
C ARG A 117 -8.75 -12.63 6.92
N THR A 118 -8.93 -13.43 5.88
CA THR A 118 -8.04 -13.46 4.70
C THR A 118 -7.98 -12.07 4.06
N GLY A 119 -9.11 -11.37 3.93
CA GLY A 119 -9.16 -9.98 3.47
C GLY A 119 -8.35 -9.02 4.35
N ALA A 120 -8.49 -9.12 5.68
CA ALA A 120 -7.77 -8.28 6.63
C ALA A 120 -6.24 -8.51 6.60
N ILE A 121 -5.79 -9.75 6.39
CA ILE A 121 -4.36 -10.08 6.24
C ILE A 121 -3.81 -9.45 4.96
N MET A 122 -4.50 -9.61 3.83
CA MET A 122 -4.06 -9.01 2.56
C MET A 122 -3.96 -7.48 2.67
N ALA A 123 -4.98 -6.83 3.23
CA ALA A 123 -4.98 -5.38 3.40
C ALA A 123 -3.80 -4.90 4.27
N ALA A 124 -3.52 -5.61 5.36
CA ALA A 124 -2.38 -5.33 6.22
C ALA A 124 -1.03 -5.49 5.52
N GLU A 125 -0.85 -6.54 4.70
CA GLU A 125 0.37 -6.79 3.96
C GLU A 125 0.59 -5.76 2.84
N GLU A 126 -0.47 -5.41 2.10
CA GLU A 126 -0.44 -4.34 1.11
C GLU A 126 -0.05 -3.01 1.78
N HIS A 127 -0.63 -2.69 2.93
CA HIS A 127 -0.29 -1.47 3.66
C HIS A 127 1.19 -1.46 4.09
N ARG A 128 1.70 -2.55 4.68
CA ARG A 128 3.12 -2.69 5.03
C ARG A 128 4.03 -2.52 3.80
N ALA A 129 3.64 -3.04 2.65
CA ALA A 129 4.41 -2.90 1.42
C ALA A 129 4.54 -1.44 0.96
N ARG A 130 3.52 -0.60 1.14
CA ARG A 130 3.55 0.82 0.71
C ARG A 130 4.65 1.62 1.39
N HIS A 131 5.04 1.27 2.62
CA HIS A 131 6.18 1.90 3.31
C HIS A 131 7.51 1.76 2.57
N LEU A 132 7.66 0.81 1.65
CA LEU A 132 8.89 0.63 0.87
C LEU A 132 9.04 1.64 -0.27
N PHE A 133 7.95 2.27 -0.71
CA PHE A 133 7.97 3.05 -1.95
C PHE A 133 7.12 4.32 -1.94
N ALA A 134 6.32 4.58 -0.90
CA ALA A 134 5.50 5.79 -0.76
C ALA A 134 5.89 6.59 0.49
N PRO A 135 5.77 7.93 0.47
CA PRO A 135 6.06 8.78 1.63
C PRO A 135 5.13 8.50 2.82
N PRO A 136 5.59 8.67 4.08
CA PRO A 136 4.78 8.44 5.28
C PRO A 136 3.42 9.16 5.26
N ARG A 137 3.39 10.41 4.79
CA ARG A 137 2.15 11.19 4.67
C ARG A 137 1.11 10.54 3.76
N VAL A 138 1.56 9.90 2.68
CA VAL A 138 0.68 9.23 1.71
C VAL A 138 0.23 7.87 2.27
N VAL A 139 1.13 7.14 2.91
CA VAL A 139 0.83 5.82 3.49
C VAL A 139 -0.17 5.93 4.64
N GLY A 140 -0.12 6.99 5.46
CA GLY A 140 -1.06 7.19 6.57
C GLY A 140 -2.51 7.48 6.15
N LEU A 141 -2.78 7.78 4.87
CA LEU A 141 -4.11 8.11 4.37
C LEU A 141 -4.85 6.91 3.75
N MET A 142 -4.18 5.76 3.62
CA MET A 142 -4.67 4.55 2.94
C MET A 142 -4.51 3.30 3.81
#